data_AF-A0A1Y5HUY7-F1
#
_entry.id   AF-A0A1Y5HUY7-F1
#
_cell.length_a   1.000
_cell.length_b   1.000
_cell.length_c   1.000
_cell.angle_alpha   90.00
_cell.angle_beta   90.00
_cell.angle_gamma   90.00
#
_symmetry.space_group_name_H-M   'P 1'
#
loop_
_entity.id
_entity.type
_entity.pdbx_description
1 polymer ?
#
loop_
_entity_poly.entity_id
_entity_poly.type
_entity_poly.pdbx_seq_one_letter_code
_entity_poly.pdbx_strand_id
1 'polypeptide(L)'
;MKNDFSAASLTRRQVLKGLGVIASAPILSACDLTNFEKTADLWLSAAGNGKGRNPYALAWGTPNNSNINNKVSGQQSSGFRGHGLSKNPIRANQAIMFSRRLGNQALLMNMHNKKVEHIITSPDHLYMEGHGCFSHDGSLLFCSETNKHTHQGIISVRETQSFKLIKEFASGGIGPHEILMRPNENTLVVANGGLIKD
;
A
#
# COMPACT_ATOMS: atom_id res chain seq x y z
N MET A 1 -5.76 -65.76 -1.52
CA MET A 1 -6.50 -65.25 -2.69
C MET A 1 -6.46 -63.73 -2.64
N LYS A 2 -5.82 -63.10 -3.63
CA LYS A 2 -5.73 -61.65 -3.81
C LYS A 2 -6.93 -61.21 -4.65
N ASN A 3 -7.64 -60.16 -4.23
CA ASN A 3 -8.65 -59.50 -5.07
C ASN A 3 -8.11 -58.12 -5.47
N ASP A 4 -7.69 -58.03 -6.73
CA ASP A 4 -7.29 -56.80 -7.40
C ASP A 4 -8.54 -56.00 -7.81
N PHE A 5 -8.67 -54.77 -7.33
CA PHE A 5 -9.62 -53.80 -7.88
C PHE A 5 -8.90 -52.89 -8.88
N SER A 6 -9.17 -53.12 -10.17
CA SER A 6 -8.73 -52.28 -11.30
C SER A 6 -9.62 -51.03 -11.39
N ALA A 7 -9.04 -49.85 -11.18
CA ALA A 7 -9.72 -48.58 -11.45
C ALA A 7 -9.77 -48.32 -12.96
N ALA A 8 -10.97 -48.27 -13.54
CA ALA A 8 -11.16 -47.94 -14.96
C ALA A 8 -10.84 -46.44 -15.19
N SER A 9 -9.75 -46.16 -15.92
CA SER A 9 -9.39 -44.80 -16.33
C SER A 9 -10.28 -44.35 -17.49
N LEU A 10 -11.12 -43.32 -17.26
CA LEU A 10 -11.88 -42.68 -18.32
C LEU A 10 -10.95 -41.88 -19.23
N THR A 11 -11.03 -42.13 -20.54
CA THR A 11 -10.18 -41.45 -21.52
C THR A 11 -10.81 -40.14 -22.00
N ARG A 12 -9.98 -39.16 -22.35
CA ARG A 12 -10.34 -37.79 -22.80
C ARG A 12 -11.41 -37.75 -23.92
N ARG A 13 -11.56 -38.85 -24.66
CA ARG A 13 -12.51 -39.02 -25.78
C ARG A 13 -13.92 -39.44 -25.35
N GLN A 14 -14.09 -39.97 -24.15
CA GLN A 14 -15.40 -40.34 -23.59
C GLN A 14 -16.13 -39.13 -22.97
N VAL A 15 -15.40 -38.12 -22.50
CA VAL A 15 -15.98 -36.86 -21.98
C VAL A 15 -16.64 -36.03 -23.09
N LEU A 16 -16.11 -36.05 -24.32
CA LEU A 16 -16.69 -35.30 -25.45
C LEU A 16 -17.98 -35.89 -26.05
N LYS A 17 -18.36 -37.13 -25.69
CA LYS A 17 -19.59 -37.76 -26.19
C LYS A 17 -20.82 -37.51 -25.30
N GLY A 18 -20.66 -36.83 -24.17
CA GLY A 18 -21.74 -36.53 -23.22
C GLY A 18 -22.44 -35.17 -23.40
N LEU A 19 -22.13 -34.40 -24.45
CA LEU A 19 -22.66 -33.04 -24.68
C LEU A 19 -23.98 -33.01 -25.49
N GLY A 20 -24.72 -34.12 -25.51
CA GLY A 20 -26.03 -34.19 -26.16
C GLY A 20 -27.16 -34.06 -25.14
N VAL A 21 -27.89 -32.95 -25.20
CA VAL A 21 -29.20 -32.69 -24.57
C VAL A 21 -29.17 -32.22 -23.11
N ILE A 22 -29.13 -30.89 -22.90
CA ILE A 22 -30.17 -30.10 -22.20
C ILE A 22 -30.26 -28.77 -22.96
N ALA A 23 -31.41 -28.53 -23.59
CA ALA A 23 -31.79 -27.25 -24.17
C ALA A 23 -32.22 -26.28 -23.06
N SER A 24 -32.06 -24.97 -23.31
CA SER A 24 -32.41 -23.80 -22.48
C SER A 24 -31.47 -23.47 -21.31
N ALA A 25 -30.35 -22.81 -21.63
CA ALA A 25 -29.64 -21.92 -20.70
C ALA A 25 -29.53 -20.53 -21.36
N PRO A 26 -29.67 -19.43 -20.61
CA PRO A 26 -29.53 -18.09 -21.16
C PRO A 26 -28.14 -17.97 -21.78
N ILE A 27 -28.07 -17.34 -22.96
CA ILE A 27 -26.82 -16.94 -23.59
C ILE A 27 -26.19 -15.91 -22.64
N LEU A 28 -25.43 -16.37 -21.64
CA LEU A 28 -24.44 -15.52 -21.00
C LEU A 28 -23.45 -15.18 -22.11
N SER A 29 -23.48 -13.93 -22.53
CA SER A 29 -22.56 -13.36 -23.48
C SER A 29 -21.14 -13.62 -23.00
N ALA A 30 -20.47 -14.60 -23.62
CA ALA A 30 -19.09 -14.95 -23.32
C ALA A 30 -18.13 -13.76 -23.56
N CYS A 31 -18.59 -12.74 -24.29
CA CYS A 31 -17.87 -11.51 -24.53
C CYS A 31 -17.63 -10.67 -23.26
N ASP A 32 -18.42 -10.86 -22.20
CA ASP A 32 -18.27 -10.08 -20.96
C ASP A 32 -17.30 -10.74 -19.96
N LEU A 33 -17.01 -12.04 -20.12
CA LEU A 33 -15.98 -12.72 -19.32
C LEU A 33 -14.55 -12.39 -19.77
N THR A 34 -14.37 -11.83 -20.98
CA THR A 34 -13.05 -11.41 -21.49
C THR A 34 -12.73 -9.94 -21.24
N ASN A 35 -13.70 -9.14 -20.80
CA ASN A 35 -13.49 -7.77 -20.34
C ASN A 35 -13.03 -7.76 -18.88
N PHE A 36 -11.97 -8.52 -18.57
CA PHE A 36 -11.13 -8.11 -17.46
C PHE A 36 -10.47 -6.81 -17.90
N GLU A 37 -11.08 -5.65 -17.59
CA GLU A 37 -10.37 -4.39 -17.66
C GLU A 37 -9.10 -4.56 -16.85
N LYS A 38 -7.98 -4.70 -17.55
CA LYS A 38 -6.66 -4.70 -16.94
C LYS A 38 -6.55 -3.32 -16.30
N THR A 39 -6.78 -3.24 -15.00
CA THR A 39 -6.67 -1.99 -14.25
C THR A 39 -5.29 -1.42 -14.56
N ALA A 40 -5.27 -0.24 -15.19
CA ALA A 40 -4.01 0.37 -15.59
C ALA A 40 -3.13 0.56 -14.36
N ASP A 41 -1.88 0.11 -14.42
CA ASP A 41 -0.92 0.28 -13.33
C ASP A 41 -0.82 1.78 -12.97
N LEU A 42 -1.00 2.09 -11.68
CA LEU A 42 -0.88 3.44 -11.16
C LEU A 42 0.43 3.58 -10.40
N TRP A 43 1.29 4.46 -10.88
CA TRP A 43 2.56 4.80 -10.24
C TRP A 43 2.36 6.00 -9.34
N LEU A 44 2.96 5.94 -8.15
CA LEU A 44 2.86 6.99 -7.13
C LEU A 44 4.27 7.46 -6.75
N SER A 45 4.40 8.75 -6.45
CA SER A 45 5.68 9.30 -6.03
C SER A 45 5.50 10.51 -5.12
N ALA A 46 6.41 10.67 -4.16
CA ALA A 46 6.65 11.95 -3.53
C ALA A 46 7.35 12.87 -4.53
N ALA A 47 6.75 14.00 -4.84
CA ALA A 47 7.18 14.88 -5.92
C ALA A 47 7.32 16.33 -5.47
N GLY A 48 8.06 17.10 -6.27
CA GLY A 48 7.92 18.55 -6.26
C GLY A 48 6.64 18.96 -7.02
N ASN A 49 5.96 20.01 -6.59
CA ASN A 49 4.75 20.51 -7.28
C ASN A 49 5.04 21.62 -8.32
N GLY A 50 6.32 22.02 -8.46
CA GLY A 50 6.79 23.01 -9.42
C GLY A 50 6.43 24.47 -9.10
N LYS A 51 5.94 24.79 -7.90
CA LYS A 51 5.42 26.13 -7.54
C LYS A 51 5.83 26.61 -6.13
N GLY A 52 6.17 27.89 -6.04
CA GLY A 52 6.06 28.72 -4.81
C GLY A 52 6.79 28.23 -3.56
N ARG A 53 6.29 28.66 -2.38
CA ARG A 53 6.93 28.46 -1.06
C ARG A 53 6.77 27.05 -0.48
N ASN A 54 5.82 26.24 -0.97
CA ASN A 54 5.59 24.88 -0.46
C ASN A 54 5.55 23.88 -1.63
N PRO A 55 6.73 23.54 -2.19
CA PRO A 55 6.83 22.97 -3.52
C PRO A 55 6.62 21.45 -3.51
N TYR A 56 5.78 20.89 -2.64
CA TYR A 56 5.69 19.44 -2.42
C TYR A 56 4.31 18.86 -2.73
N ALA A 57 4.29 17.64 -3.28
CA ALA A 57 3.08 16.92 -3.62
C ALA A 57 3.25 15.41 -3.53
N LEU A 58 2.10 14.70 -3.48
CA LEU A 58 1.98 13.32 -3.91
C LEU A 58 1.52 13.34 -5.38
N ALA A 59 2.33 12.78 -6.27
CA ALA A 59 2.02 12.67 -7.70
C ALA A 59 1.61 11.24 -8.08
N TRP A 60 0.78 11.12 -9.12
CA TRP A 60 0.42 9.85 -9.74
C TRP A 60 0.44 9.92 -11.26
N GLY A 61 0.67 8.77 -11.89
CA GLY A 61 0.65 8.59 -13.34
C GLY A 61 0.55 7.12 -13.72
N THR A 62 0.59 6.82 -15.01
CA THR A 62 0.60 5.44 -15.53
C THR A 62 1.86 5.22 -16.37
N PRO A 63 2.34 3.97 -16.51
CA PRO A 63 3.58 3.66 -17.24
C PRO A 63 3.63 4.26 -18.65
N ASN A 64 2.49 4.30 -19.35
CA ASN A 64 2.39 4.76 -20.74
C ASN A 64 2.11 6.26 -20.89
N ASN A 65 2.09 7.01 -19.78
CA ASN A 65 1.83 8.45 -19.79
C ASN A 65 2.80 9.16 -18.86
N SER A 66 4.01 9.41 -19.38
CA SER A 66 5.07 10.16 -18.68
C SER A 66 4.81 11.66 -18.62
N ASN A 67 3.80 12.17 -19.34
CA ASN A 67 3.42 13.58 -19.31
C ASN A 67 2.34 13.83 -18.25
N ILE A 68 2.72 14.46 -17.14
CA ILE A 68 1.86 14.81 -15.98
C ILE A 68 0.63 15.69 -16.38
N ASN A 69 0.60 16.21 -17.60
CA ASN A 69 -0.42 17.14 -18.11
C ASN A 69 -1.66 16.48 -18.74
N ASN A 70 -1.75 15.14 -18.79
CA ASN A 70 -2.93 14.44 -19.33
C ASN A 70 -3.84 13.93 -18.20
N LYS A 71 -5.16 13.82 -18.47
CA LYS A 71 -6.26 13.42 -17.55
C LYS A 71 -6.02 12.17 -16.65
N VAL A 72 -4.98 11.39 -16.90
CA VAL A 72 -4.65 10.13 -16.19
C VAL A 72 -3.56 10.33 -15.13
N SER A 73 -2.80 11.41 -15.21
CA SER A 73 -1.76 11.82 -14.26
C SER A 73 -2.20 13.06 -13.48
N GLY A 74 -1.65 13.24 -12.30
CA GLY A 74 -1.98 14.38 -11.46
C GLY A 74 -1.13 14.46 -10.21
N GLN A 75 -1.42 15.46 -9.40
CA GLN A 75 -0.73 15.67 -8.15
C GLN A 75 -1.65 16.32 -7.11
N GLN A 76 -1.42 15.98 -5.85
CA GLN A 76 -2.06 16.58 -4.70
C GLN A 76 -0.99 17.27 -3.86
N SER A 77 -1.17 18.57 -3.61
CA SER A 77 -0.29 19.29 -2.69
C SER A 77 -0.29 18.63 -1.32
N SER A 78 0.88 18.34 -0.78
CA SER A 78 1.04 17.68 0.52
C SER A 78 1.29 18.67 1.65
N GLY A 79 1.82 19.86 1.34
CA GLY A 79 2.23 20.84 2.36
C GLY A 79 3.50 20.47 3.14
N PHE A 80 4.06 19.29 2.88
CA PHE A 80 5.31 18.78 3.45
C PHE A 80 6.10 17.99 2.43
N ARG A 81 7.42 17.91 2.58
CA ARG A 81 8.27 17.10 1.71
C ARG A 81 8.04 15.61 1.97
N GLY A 82 7.41 14.91 1.02
CA GLY A 82 7.18 13.47 1.11
C GLY A 82 8.45 12.62 0.93
N HIS A 83 8.37 11.34 1.29
CA HIS A 83 9.42 10.35 1.12
C HIS A 83 8.88 9.00 0.65
N GLY A 84 8.78 8.02 1.55
CA GLY A 84 8.24 6.70 1.26
C GLY A 84 6.72 6.72 1.14
N LEU A 85 6.20 5.70 0.48
CA LEU A 85 4.78 5.45 0.34
C LEU A 85 4.47 4.01 0.75
N SER A 86 3.26 3.80 1.25
CA SER A 86 2.73 2.45 1.50
C SER A 86 1.28 2.36 1.05
N LYS A 87 0.87 1.18 0.61
CA LYS A 87 -0.51 0.88 0.22
C LYS A 87 -1.20 0.07 1.31
N ASN A 88 -2.47 0.37 1.58
CA ASN A 88 -3.27 -0.48 2.48
C ASN A 88 -3.58 -1.81 1.78
N PRO A 89 -3.25 -2.98 2.37
CA PRO A 89 -3.42 -4.27 1.71
C PRO A 89 -4.88 -4.68 1.55
N ILE A 90 -5.78 -4.23 2.44
CA ILE A 90 -7.21 -4.55 2.39
C ILE A 90 -7.99 -3.46 1.67
N ARG A 91 -7.71 -2.19 1.98
CA ARG A 91 -8.33 -1.03 1.31
C ARG A 91 -7.48 -0.63 0.10
N ALA A 92 -7.58 -1.39 -0.99
CA ALA A 92 -6.68 -1.29 -2.15
C ALA A 92 -6.57 0.09 -2.82
N ASN A 93 -7.54 0.99 -2.60
CA ASN A 93 -7.50 2.37 -3.10
C ASN A 93 -6.74 3.34 -2.18
N GLN A 94 -6.37 2.94 -0.96
CA GLN A 94 -5.65 3.80 -0.03
C GLN A 94 -4.14 3.69 -0.23
N ALA A 95 -3.50 4.84 -0.43
CA ALA A 95 -2.05 5.00 -0.38
C ALA A 95 -1.70 6.12 0.59
N ILE A 96 -0.69 5.89 1.42
CA ILE A 96 -0.15 6.88 2.34
C ILE A 96 1.24 7.29 1.89
N MET A 97 1.56 8.58 2.01
CA MET A 97 2.89 9.13 1.84
C MET A 97 3.36 9.75 3.14
N PHE A 98 4.56 9.39 3.57
CA PHE A 98 5.14 9.89 4.82
C PHE A 98 6.03 11.09 4.56
N SER A 99 6.13 11.99 5.53
CA SER A 99 7.08 13.11 5.44
C SER A 99 8.51 12.62 5.59
N ARG A 100 9.41 13.17 4.77
CA ARG A 100 10.85 12.98 4.92
C ARG A 100 11.31 13.58 6.24
N ARG A 101 12.29 12.95 6.90
CA ARG A 101 13.02 13.51 8.04
C ARG A 101 13.41 14.99 7.82
N LEU A 102 13.14 15.94 8.73
CA LEU A 102 12.51 15.86 10.08
C LEU A 102 10.99 16.19 10.09
N GLY A 103 10.26 15.90 9.02
CA GLY A 103 8.82 16.15 8.95
C GLY A 103 8.03 15.33 9.98
N ASN A 104 6.80 15.75 10.29
CA ASN A 104 5.94 15.11 11.29
C ASN A 104 4.55 14.78 10.74
N GLN A 105 4.39 14.69 9.42
CA GLN A 105 3.09 14.47 8.79
C GLN A 105 3.09 13.29 7.82
N ALA A 106 1.93 12.69 7.65
CA ALA A 106 1.66 11.76 6.56
C ALA A 106 0.32 12.08 5.89
N LEU A 107 0.25 11.83 4.59
CA LEU A 107 -0.90 12.13 3.74
C LEU A 107 -1.49 10.82 3.23
N LEU A 108 -2.71 10.49 3.65
CA LEU A 108 -3.48 9.37 3.12
C LEU A 108 -4.41 9.85 2.00
N MET A 109 -4.27 9.22 0.84
CA MET A 109 -5.06 9.51 -0.35
C MET A 109 -5.89 8.29 -0.77
N ASN A 110 -7.11 8.58 -1.21
CA ASN A 110 -7.90 7.64 -1.99
C ASN A 110 -7.53 7.76 -3.47
N MET A 111 -6.88 6.74 -4.00
CA MET A 111 -6.39 6.71 -5.37
C MET A 111 -7.48 6.39 -6.39
N HIS A 112 -8.69 6.00 -5.98
CA HIS A 112 -9.81 5.86 -6.91
C HIS A 112 -10.42 7.24 -7.24
N ASN A 113 -10.79 8.01 -6.22
CA ASN A 113 -11.43 9.32 -6.41
C ASN A 113 -10.46 10.53 -6.34
N LYS A 114 -9.16 10.26 -6.13
CA LYS A 114 -8.07 11.24 -6.03
C LYS A 114 -8.25 12.29 -4.92
N LYS A 115 -8.89 11.92 -3.81
CA LYS A 115 -9.11 12.82 -2.66
C LYS A 115 -8.20 12.48 -1.48
N VAL A 116 -7.85 13.51 -0.72
CA VAL A 116 -7.24 13.37 0.60
C VAL A 116 -8.28 12.79 1.54
N GLU A 117 -7.96 11.69 2.20
CA GLU A 117 -8.81 11.10 3.24
C GLU A 117 -8.35 11.55 4.64
N HIS A 118 -7.04 11.53 4.90
CA HIS A 118 -6.48 11.93 6.18
C HIS A 118 -5.14 12.66 6.03
N ILE A 119 -4.92 13.64 6.91
CA ILE A 119 -3.59 14.15 7.26
C ILE A 119 -3.31 13.68 8.68
N ILE A 120 -2.26 12.87 8.83
CA ILE A 120 -1.82 12.35 10.12
C ILE A 120 -0.68 13.23 10.58
N THR A 121 -0.72 13.69 11.83
CA THR A 121 0.38 14.44 12.45
C THR A 121 0.93 13.64 13.61
N SER A 122 2.25 13.44 13.64
CA SER A 122 2.96 12.80 14.76
C SER A 122 2.90 13.69 15.99
N PRO A 123 2.91 13.11 17.21
CA PRO A 123 3.04 13.88 18.44
C PRO A 123 4.24 14.83 18.42
N ASP A 124 4.16 15.93 19.16
CA ASP A 124 5.19 16.98 19.14
C ASP A 124 6.58 16.50 19.54
N HIS A 125 6.70 15.42 20.31
CA HIS A 125 7.97 14.84 20.72
C HIS A 125 8.60 13.91 19.65
N LEU A 126 7.90 13.63 18.55
CA LEU A 126 8.34 12.73 17.47
C LEU A 126 8.46 13.46 16.13
N TYR A 127 9.36 12.97 15.27
CA TYR A 127 9.37 13.26 13.85
C TYR A 127 9.45 11.97 13.04
N MET A 128 8.95 11.97 11.82
CA MET A 128 8.97 10.83 10.90
C MET A 128 10.34 10.67 10.23
N GLU A 129 10.76 9.42 10.09
CA GLU A 129 11.94 9.04 9.31
C GLU A 129 11.61 8.85 7.81
N GLY A 130 10.33 8.75 7.49
CA GLY A 130 9.80 8.81 6.13
C GLY A 130 9.32 7.49 5.54
N HIS A 131 9.24 6.44 6.35
CA HIS A 131 8.64 5.16 5.97
C HIS A 131 7.65 4.66 7.02
N GLY A 132 6.81 3.74 6.58
CA GLY A 132 5.78 3.09 7.37
C GLY A 132 5.13 1.98 6.56
N CYS A 133 4.49 1.04 7.23
CA CYS A 133 3.81 -0.06 6.59
C CYS A 133 2.51 -0.40 7.32
N PHE A 134 1.57 -1.04 6.63
CA PHE A 134 0.36 -1.55 7.26
C PHE A 134 0.57 -2.97 7.80
N SER A 135 -0.24 -3.37 8.77
CA SER A 135 -0.44 -4.80 9.08
C SER A 135 -1.08 -5.53 7.90
N HIS A 136 -0.95 -6.86 7.86
CA HIS A 136 -1.50 -7.68 6.77
C HIS A 136 -3.01 -7.53 6.59
N ASP A 137 -3.75 -7.38 7.69
CA ASP A 137 -5.19 -7.13 7.71
C ASP A 137 -5.55 -5.65 7.53
N GLY A 138 -4.55 -4.77 7.34
CA GLY A 138 -4.73 -3.34 7.16
C GLY A 138 -5.34 -2.62 8.36
N SER A 139 -5.46 -3.26 9.53
CA SER A 139 -6.09 -2.69 10.72
C SER A 139 -5.16 -1.73 11.49
N LEU A 140 -3.84 -1.88 11.30
CA LEU A 140 -2.80 -1.06 11.91
C LEU A 140 -1.91 -0.41 10.85
N LEU A 141 -1.44 0.79 11.17
CA LEU A 141 -0.38 1.52 10.48
C LEU A 141 0.80 1.67 11.43
N PHE A 142 1.97 1.18 11.01
CA PHE A 142 3.24 1.36 11.69
C PHE A 142 4.03 2.47 11.00
N CYS A 143 4.46 3.48 11.74
CA CYS A 143 5.34 4.53 11.21
C CYS A 143 6.69 4.47 11.89
N SER A 144 7.73 4.69 11.08
CA SER A 144 9.09 4.86 11.56
C SER A 144 9.32 6.31 11.97
N GLU A 145 9.60 6.53 13.25
CA GLU A 145 9.74 7.86 13.85
C GLU A 145 10.96 7.92 14.78
N THR A 146 11.35 9.12 15.20
CA THR A 146 12.42 9.35 16.17
C THR A 146 11.98 10.38 17.20
N ASN A 147 12.32 10.12 18.46
CA ASN A 147 12.13 11.07 19.54
C ASN A 147 13.09 12.26 19.39
N LYS A 148 12.54 13.48 19.39
CA LYS A 148 13.28 14.73 19.19
C LYS A 148 14.33 14.99 20.26
N HIS A 149 14.08 14.56 21.49
CA HIS A 149 14.91 14.87 22.65
C HIS A 149 15.93 13.77 22.94
N THR A 150 15.51 12.50 22.83
CA THR A 150 16.37 11.36 23.19
C THR A 150 17.08 10.76 21.98
N HIS A 151 16.68 11.13 20.76
CA HIS A 151 17.11 10.54 19.49
C HIS A 151 16.82 9.03 19.35
N GLN A 152 16.07 8.46 20.31
CA GLN A 152 15.65 7.07 20.24
C GLN A 152 14.68 6.89 19.06
N GLY A 153 14.92 5.87 18.25
CA GLY A 153 13.98 5.46 17.22
C GLY A 153 12.74 4.82 17.82
N ILE A 154 11.57 5.24 17.36
CA ILE A 154 10.26 4.84 17.84
C ILE A 154 9.45 4.27 16.68
N ILE A 155 8.75 3.17 16.92
CA ILE A 155 7.68 2.70 16.05
C ILE A 155 6.35 3.14 16.66
N SER A 156 5.65 4.03 15.97
CA SER A 156 4.30 4.44 16.36
C SER A 156 3.28 3.57 15.65
N VAL A 157 2.27 3.14 16.41
CA VAL A 157 1.19 2.26 15.95
C VAL A 157 -0.12 3.04 15.98
N ARG A 158 -0.76 3.13 14.83
CA ARG A 158 -2.07 3.78 14.67
C ARG A 158 -3.10 2.76 14.22
N GLU A 159 -4.30 2.79 14.78
CA GLU A 159 -5.44 2.06 14.21
C GLU A 159 -5.89 2.74 12.90
N THR A 160 -6.43 2.02 11.92
CA THR A 160 -6.71 2.61 10.58
C THR A 160 -8.17 2.99 10.34
N GLN A 161 -9.04 2.92 11.34
CA GLN A 161 -10.40 3.46 11.28
C GLN A 161 -10.38 4.99 11.44
N SER A 162 -9.58 5.54 12.34
CA SER A 162 -9.42 6.99 12.54
C SER A 162 -7.98 7.50 12.54
N PHE A 163 -7.00 6.60 12.34
CA PHE A 163 -5.56 6.92 12.38
C PHE A 163 -5.09 7.44 13.74
N LYS A 164 -5.81 7.06 14.80
CA LYS A 164 -5.43 7.39 16.18
C LYS A 164 -4.21 6.60 16.59
N LEU A 165 -3.26 7.27 17.23
CA LEU A 165 -2.12 6.64 17.90
C LEU A 165 -2.62 5.80 19.09
N ILE A 166 -2.28 4.52 19.09
CA ILE A 166 -2.70 3.56 20.12
C ILE A 166 -1.52 2.97 20.90
N LYS A 167 -0.31 2.99 20.33
CA LYS A 167 0.89 2.45 20.97
C LYS A 167 2.15 3.06 20.37
N GLU A 168 3.19 3.12 21.17
CA GLU A 168 4.56 3.41 20.75
C GLU A 168 5.48 2.35 21.36
N PHE A 169 6.56 2.00 20.66
CA PHE A 169 7.61 1.16 21.22
C PHE A 169 8.96 1.46 20.58
N ALA A 170 10.05 1.13 21.27
CA ALA A 170 11.40 1.35 20.76
C ALA A 170 11.67 0.50 19.51
N SER A 171 12.24 1.12 18.48
CA SER A 171 12.69 0.46 17.24
C SER A 171 13.92 -0.44 17.42
N GLY A 172 14.58 -0.35 18.58
CA GLY A 172 15.84 -1.06 18.89
C GLY A 172 17.11 -0.32 18.45
N GLY A 173 16.99 0.92 17.94
CA GLY A 173 18.15 1.74 17.56
C GLY A 173 17.81 3.22 17.39
N ILE A 174 18.64 3.92 16.64
CA ILE A 174 18.45 5.34 16.27
C ILE A 174 18.17 5.47 14.77
N GLY A 175 17.34 6.45 14.41
CA GLY A 175 16.91 6.72 13.04
C GLY A 175 16.50 5.45 12.28
N PRO A 176 15.39 4.79 12.68
CA PRO A 176 14.84 3.67 11.95
C PRO A 176 14.44 4.16 10.56
N HIS A 177 15.16 3.72 9.53
CA HIS A 177 14.98 4.28 8.19
C HIS A 177 13.87 3.54 7.44
N GLU A 178 13.96 2.21 7.38
CA GLU A 178 13.00 1.36 6.68
C GLU A 178 12.24 0.47 7.68
N ILE A 179 10.96 0.24 7.40
CA ILE A 179 10.11 -0.64 8.19
C ILE A 179 9.18 -1.42 7.27
N LEU A 180 9.20 -2.74 7.39
CA LEU A 180 8.37 -3.64 6.59
C LEU A 180 7.70 -4.69 7.47
N MET A 181 6.49 -5.06 7.12
CA MET A 181 5.85 -6.27 7.66
C MET A 181 6.41 -7.48 6.93
N ARG A 182 6.96 -8.45 7.68
CA ARG A 182 7.42 -9.71 7.11
C ARG A 182 6.22 -10.45 6.50
N PRO A 183 6.32 -11.02 5.29
CA PRO A 183 5.20 -11.72 4.68
C PRO A 183 4.68 -12.89 5.54
N ASN A 184 3.35 -12.97 5.70
CA ASN A 184 2.64 -14.06 6.40
C ASN A 184 2.97 -14.21 7.89
N GLU A 185 3.58 -13.19 8.51
CA GLU A 185 3.97 -13.23 9.91
C GLU A 185 3.65 -11.89 10.58
N ASN A 186 3.29 -11.94 11.86
CA ASN A 186 3.10 -10.72 12.66
C ASN A 186 4.44 -10.18 13.18
N THR A 187 5.41 -10.02 12.28
CA THR A 187 6.76 -9.57 12.61
C THR A 187 7.15 -8.37 11.76
N LEU A 188 7.52 -7.28 12.41
CA LEU A 188 8.13 -6.12 11.76
C LEU A 188 9.64 -6.33 11.60
N VAL A 189 10.15 -5.96 10.43
CA VAL A 189 11.59 -5.85 10.16
C VAL A 189 11.91 -4.37 10.05
N VAL A 190 12.86 -3.91 10.87
CA VAL A 190 13.23 -2.49 10.98
C VAL A 190 14.73 -2.35 10.72
N ALA A 191 15.08 -1.48 9.77
CA ALA A 191 16.46 -1.11 9.50
C ALA A 191 16.82 0.17 10.27
N ASN A 192 17.54 0.01 11.38
CA ASN A 192 18.08 1.13 12.16
C ASN A 192 19.40 1.62 11.54
N GLY A 193 19.54 2.93 11.30
CA GLY A 193 20.72 3.45 10.60
C GLY A 193 20.79 4.97 10.48
N GLY A 194 20.39 5.69 11.51
CA GLY A 194 20.43 7.16 11.54
C GLY A 194 21.71 7.75 12.12
N LEU A 195 22.00 8.99 11.70
CA LEU A 195 22.91 9.89 12.41
C LEU A 195 22.09 10.79 13.32
N ILE A 196 22.56 10.99 14.56
CA ILE A 196 22.11 12.08 15.42
C ILE A 196 22.46 13.38 14.70
N LYS A 197 21.48 14.28 14.62
CA LYS A 197 21.67 15.60 14.04
C LYS A 197 21.40 16.61 15.14
N ASP A 198 22.40 17.45 15.39
CA ASP A 198 22.35 18.57 16.31
C ASP A 198 21.46 19.70 15.77
#